data_AF-A0A9C8H5H0-F1
#
_entry.id   AF-A0A9C8H5H0-F1
#
_cell.length_a   1.000
_cell.length_b   1.000
_cell.length_c   1.000
_cell.angle_alpha   90.00
_cell.angle_beta   90.00
_cell.angle_gamma   90.00
#
_symmetry.space_group_name_H-M   'P 1'
#
loop_
_entity.id
_entity.type
_entity.pdbx_description
1 polymer ?
#
loop_
_entity_poly.entity_id
_entity_poly.type
_entity_poly.pdbx_seq_one_letter_code
_entity_poly.pdbx_strand_id
1 'polypeptide(L)' 'MTTHATRDPRAIDAPETEIVSQWRVACDGSGPALGHPRVWLVIPHETGFVDCGYCDKRFVHESFADSLG' A
#
# COMPACT_ATOMS: atom_id res chain seq x y z
N MET A 1 19.04 8.98 -24.00
CA MET A 1 19.12 7.57 -23.60
C MET A 1 18.37 7.39 -22.29
N THR A 2 17.04 7.31 -22.34
CA THR A 2 16.22 6.92 -21.18
C THR A 2 15.35 5.78 -21.64
N THR A 3 15.88 4.57 -21.53
CA THR A 3 15.12 3.34 -21.80
C THR A 3 14.14 3.18 -20.65
N HIS A 4 12.93 3.71 -20.81
CA HIS A 4 11.82 3.25 -19.97
C HIS A 4 11.69 1.74 -20.22
N ALA A 5 11.89 0.97 -19.17
CA ALA A 5 11.77 -0.48 -19.18
C ALA A 5 10.49 -0.87 -19.94
N THR A 6 10.64 -1.81 -20.88
CA THR A 6 9.53 -2.45 -21.59
C THR A 6 8.61 -3.08 -20.54
N ARG A 7 7.54 -2.37 -20.20
CA ARG A 7 6.57 -2.78 -19.19
C ARG A 7 5.85 -4.03 -19.71
N ASP A 8 6.07 -5.14 -19.01
CA ASP A 8 5.41 -6.41 -19.29
C ASP A 8 3.88 -6.18 -19.20
N PRO A 9 3.09 -6.52 -20.23
CA PRO A 9 1.65 -6.28 -20.24
C PRO A 9 0.90 -7.13 -19.21
N ARG A 10 1.59 -8.01 -18.48
CA ARG A 10 1.06 -8.77 -17.33
C ARG A 10 1.58 -8.27 -15.97
N ALA A 11 2.45 -7.26 -15.94
CA ALA A 11 2.87 -6.61 -14.70
C ALA A 11 1.72 -5.72 -14.19
N ILE A 12 0.97 -6.26 -13.23
CA ILE A 12 0.12 -5.44 -12.34
C ILE A 12 1.09 -4.51 -11.61
N ASP A 13 0.86 -3.19 -11.67
CA ASP A 13 1.72 -2.24 -10.95
C ASP A 13 1.77 -2.67 -9.48
N ALA A 14 2.95 -2.53 -8.85
CA ALA A 14 3.09 -2.80 -7.43
C ALA A 14 2.03 -1.98 -6.67
N PRO A 15 1.38 -2.56 -5.64
CA PRO A 15 0.39 -1.84 -4.87
C PRO A 15 1.01 -0.56 -4.31
N GLU A 16 0.29 0.56 -4.45
CA GLU A 16 0.67 1.83 -3.84
C GLU A 16 0.95 1.58 -2.35
N THR A 17 2.18 1.85 -1.90
CA THR A 17 2.64 1.53 -0.54
C THR A 17 2.80 2.81 0.26
N GLU A 18 2.25 2.84 1.47
CA GLU A 18 2.32 3.96 2.40
C GLU A 18 2.97 3.51 3.72
N ILE A 19 4.06 4.18 4.11
CA ILE A 19 4.73 3.93 5.39
C ILE A 19 4.03 4.75 6.48
N VAL A 20 3.67 4.11 7.58
CA VAL A 20 2.95 4.71 8.70
C VAL A 20 3.62 4.42 10.03
N SER A 21 3.43 5.29 11.02
CA SER A 21 3.93 5.10 12.39
C SER A 21 2.87 4.56 13.36
N GLN A 22 1.66 4.30 12.87
CA GLN A 22 0.54 3.81 13.68
C GLN A 22 0.16 2.39 13.29
N TRP A 23 -0.08 1.54 14.29
CA TRP A 23 -0.58 0.17 14.09
C TRP A 23 -2.04 0.09 13.67
N ARG A 24 -2.77 1.20 13.77
CA ARG A 24 -4.14 1.33 13.28
C ARG A 24 -4.23 2.57 12.40
N VAL A 25 -4.68 2.39 11.17
CA VAL A 25 -4.71 3.44 10.16
C VAL A 25 -6.11 3.66 9.62
N ALA A 26 -6.43 4.90 9.26
CA ALA A 26 -7.61 5.21 8.45
C ALA A 26 -7.21 5.17 6.98
N CYS A 27 -7.94 4.39 6.17
CA CYS A 27 -7.82 4.44 4.73
C CYS A 27 -9.01 5.22 4.16
N ASP A 28 -8.71 6.32 3.47
CA ASP A 28 -9.68 7.19 2.78
C ASP A 28 -9.74 6.93 1.26
N GLY A 29 -9.13 5.83 0.79
CA GLY A 29 -9.07 5.46 -0.63
C GLY A 29 -7.88 6.05 -1.40
N SER A 30 -7.79 5.70 -2.69
CA SER A 30 -6.70 6.09 -3.61
C SER A 30 -7.06 7.25 -4.56
N GLY A 31 -8.07 8.07 -4.20
CA GLY A 31 -8.50 9.25 -4.97
C GLY A 31 -9.98 9.24 -5.37
N PRO A 32 -10.47 10.29 -6.06
CA PRO A 32 -11.90 10.53 -6.27
C PRO A 32 -12.61 9.53 -7.20
N ALA A 33 -11.88 8.77 -8.02
CA ALA A 33 -12.48 7.85 -9.00
C ALA A 33 -12.68 6.41 -8.47
N LEU A 34 -11.88 5.98 -7.48
CA LEU A 34 -11.88 4.61 -6.93
C LEU A 34 -11.93 4.61 -5.39
N GLY A 35 -12.31 5.73 -4.78
CA GLY A 35 -12.37 5.88 -3.33
C GLY A 35 -13.52 5.06 -2.71
N HIS A 36 -13.21 4.30 -1.66
CA HIS A 36 -14.19 3.70 -0.76
C HIS A 36 -14.46 4.62 0.43
N PRO A 37 -15.57 4.44 1.18
CA PRO A 37 -15.76 5.12 2.45
C PRO A 37 -14.61 4.87 3.42
N ARG A 38 -14.32 5.81 4.33
CA ARG A 38 -13.28 5.63 5.34
C ARG A 38 -13.42 4.29 6.06
N VAL A 39 -12.35 3.50 6.08
CA VAL A 39 -12.23 2.29 6.88
C VAL A 39 -11.04 2.37 7.81
N TRP A 40 -11.08 1.59 8.89
CA TRP A 40 -9.98 1.47 9.84
C TRP A 40 -9.35 0.10 9.71
N LEU A 41 -8.05 0.06 9.42
CA LEU A 41 -7.28 -1.16 9.28
C LEU A 41 -6.32 -1.30 10.46
N VAL A 42 -6.03 -2.54 10.86
CA VAL A 42 -5.03 -2.86 11.88
C VAL A 42 -3.88 -3.56 11.19
N ILE A 43 -2.67 -3.08 11.43
CA ILE A 43 -1.44 -3.69 10.96
C ILE A 43 -1.04 -4.78 11.98
N PRO A 44 -0.98 -6.06 11.61
CA PRO A 44 -0.48 -7.10 12.50
C PRO A 44 0.99 -6.86 12.82
N HIS A 45 1.37 -6.92 14.11
CA HIS A 45 2.76 -6.73 14.54
C HIS A 45 3.72 -7.81 14.02
N GLU A 46 3.20 -8.98 13.62
CA GLU A 46 3.99 -10.10 13.10
C GLU A 46 4.37 -9.94 11.62
N THR A 47 3.50 -9.34 10.81
CA THR A 47 3.75 -9.11 9.38
C THR A 47 4.23 -7.69 9.09
N GLY A 48 3.82 -6.72 9.90
CA GLY A 48 4.21 -5.32 9.73
C GLY A 48 3.47 -4.58 8.60
N PHE A 49 2.52 -5.22 7.91
CA PHE A 49 1.71 -4.57 6.88
C PHE A 49 0.26 -5.08 6.83
N VAL A 50 -0.61 -4.27 6.23
CA VAL A 50 -1.99 -4.63 5.89
C VAL A 50 -2.38 -4.04 4.54
N ASP A 51 -3.13 -4.80 3.75
CA ASP A 51 -3.67 -4.35 2.47
C ASP A 51 -5.11 -3.87 2.65
N CYS A 52 -5.44 -2.71 2.05
CA CYS A 52 -6.83 -2.27 1.97
C CYS A 52 -7.56 -3.07 0.89
N GLY A 53 -8.56 -3.87 1.27
CA GLY A 53 -9.33 -4.70 0.33
C GLY A 53 -10.25 -3.96 -0.64
N TYR A 54 -10.11 -2.64 -0.79
CA TYR A 54 -10.92 -1.81 -1.69
C TYR A 54 -10.08 -1.04 -2.71
N CYS A 55 -8.97 -0.45 -2.27
CA CYS A 55 -8.11 0.38 -3.12
C CYS A 55 -6.72 -0.23 -3.37
N ASP A 56 -6.49 -1.45 -2.88
CA ASP A 56 -5.25 -2.22 -2.98
C ASP A 56 -4.00 -1.49 -2.46
N LYS A 57 -4.17 -0.39 -1.71
CA LYS A 57 -3.09 0.31 -1.02
C LYS A 57 -2.57 -0.57 0.12
N ARG A 58 -1.25 -0.73 0.20
CA ARG A 58 -0.56 -1.41 1.31
C ARG A 58 -0.09 -0.39 2.33
N PHE A 59 -0.45 -0.58 3.58
CA PHE A 59 0.10 0.20 4.70
C PHE A 59 1.15 -0.65 5.41
N VAL A 60 2.34 -0.10 5.59
CA VAL A 60 3.48 -0.77 6.24
C VAL A 60 3.88 0.06 7.44
N HIS A 61 4.03 -0.58 8.60
CA HIS A 61 4.54 0.11 9.78
C HIS A 61 6.02 0.43 9.59
N GLU A 62 6.46 1.63 10.00
CA GLU A 62 7.83 2.11 9.80
C GLU A 62 8.91 1.16 10.34
N SER A 63 8.62 0.44 11.43
CA SER A 63 9.53 -0.58 12.00
C SER A 63 9.76 -1.79 11.09
N PHE A 64 9.00 -1.92 10.01
CA PHE A 64 9.11 -2.98 8.99
C PHE A 64 9.50 -2.43 7.61
N ALA A 65 9.65 -1.11 7.45
CA ALA A 65 9.95 -0.49 6.15
C ALA A 65 11.30 -0.94 5.57
N ASP A 66 12.31 -1.15 6.43
CA ASP A 66 13.64 -1.60 6.01
C ASP A 66 13.68 -3.08 5.56
N SER A 67 12.64 -3.86 5.88
CA SER A 67 12.55 -5.28 5.51
C SER A 67 11.95 -5.53 4.12
N LEU A 68 11.58 -4.47 3.40
CA LEU A 68 11.00 -4.52 2.05
C LEU A 68 12.06 -4.40 0.92
N GLY A 69 13.35 -4.44 1.27
CA GLY A 69 14.49 -4.36 0.34
C GLY A 69 15.05 -5.71 -0.08
#